data_AF-A0A7S0MSU6-F1
#
_entry.id   AF-A0A7S0MSU6-F1
#
_cell.length_a   1.000
_cell.length_b   1.000
_cell.length_c   1.000
_cell.angle_alpha   90.00
_cell.angle_beta   90.00
_cell.angle_gamma   90.00
#
_symmetry.space_group_name_H-M   'P 1'
#
loop_
_entity.id
_entity.type
_entity.pdbx_description
1 polymer ?
#
loop_
_entity_poly.entity_id
_entity_poly.type
_entity_poly.pdbx_seq_one_letter_code
_entity_poly.pdbx_strand_id
1 'polypeptide(L)'
;TAPEALSGGAECWATAADEADGDVTAALTVRQLDVGGASCAPEAAVRAVCAPGAYVYLYLAADAAGNVATATVTVFVVQRSAVSFAAPVALPAEEADAAAAAAAAAA
;
A
#
# COMPACT_ATOMS: atom_id res chain seq x y z
N THR A 1 2.01 11.91 -25.47
CA THR A 1 1.09 11.06 -24.70
C THR A 1 0.92 11.71 -23.35
N ALA A 2 -0.28 12.21 -23.03
CA ALA A 2 -0.52 12.80 -21.72
C ALA A 2 -0.48 11.68 -20.66
N PRO A 3 0.19 11.87 -19.50
CA PRO A 3 0.22 10.84 -18.46
C PRO A 3 -1.21 10.59 -17.94
N GLU A 4 -1.57 9.32 -17.78
CA GLU A 4 -2.86 8.91 -17.23
C GLU A 4 -3.06 9.51 -15.83
N ALA A 5 -4.15 10.24 -15.64
CA ALA A 5 -4.58 10.67 -14.32
C ALA A 5 -5.02 9.42 -13.55
N LEU A 6 -4.20 8.99 -12.58
CA LEU A 6 -4.54 7.89 -11.70
C LEU A 6 -5.59 8.42 -10.71
N SER A 7 -6.81 7.89 -10.76
CA SER A 7 -7.90 8.27 -9.86
C SER A 7 -7.70 7.69 -8.45
N GLY A 8 -6.70 8.20 -7.72
CA GLY A 8 -6.52 7.96 -6.28
C GLY A 8 -7.02 9.18 -5.50
N GLY A 9 -8.34 9.41 -5.55
CA GLY A 9 -8.98 10.50 -4.83
C GLY A 9 -9.37 10.05 -3.42
N ALA A 10 -8.88 10.75 -2.40
CA ALA A 10 -9.36 10.73 -1.01
C ALA A 10 -9.38 9.37 -0.28
N GLU A 11 -8.51 8.42 -0.60
CA GLU A 11 -8.42 7.15 0.16
C GLU A 11 -7.41 7.25 1.32
N CYS A 12 -7.76 7.95 2.41
CA CYS A 12 -7.09 7.94 3.73
C CYS A 12 -5.59 8.31 3.87
N TRP A 13 -4.78 8.48 2.82
CA TRP A 13 -3.34 8.77 2.97
C TRP A 13 -2.90 10.18 2.53
N ALA A 14 -3.85 11.05 2.14
CA ALA A 14 -3.63 12.48 1.94
C ALA A 14 -4.87 13.29 2.32
N THR A 15 -4.66 14.49 2.85
CA THR A 15 -5.71 15.46 3.18
C THR A 15 -5.34 16.83 2.64
N ALA A 16 -6.35 17.63 2.30
CA ALA A 16 -6.17 19.03 1.93
C ALA A 16 -7.17 19.89 2.68
N ALA A 17 -6.67 20.96 3.29
CA ALA A 17 -7.48 21.94 3.99
C ALA A 17 -7.19 23.33 3.41
N ASP A 18 -8.24 24.12 3.32
CA ASP A 18 -8.23 25.50 2.90
C ASP A 18 -8.87 26.38 4.00
N GLU A 19 -8.36 27.60 4.15
CA GLU A 19 -8.85 28.50 5.21
C GLU A 19 -10.25 29.07 4.93
N ALA A 20 -10.65 29.19 3.65
CA ALA A 20 -11.94 29.71 3.23
C ALA A 20 -12.96 28.58 2.99
N ASP A 21 -12.53 27.49 2.37
CA ASP A 21 -13.40 26.38 1.92
C ASP A 21 -13.43 25.19 2.90
N GLY A 22 -12.54 25.18 3.91
CA GLY A 22 -12.46 24.09 4.87
C GLY A 22 -11.80 22.85 4.29
N ASP A 23 -12.42 21.67 4.43
CA ASP A 23 -11.84 20.43 3.92
C ASP A 23 -12.07 20.30 2.41
N VAL A 24 -11.00 20.38 1.64
CA VAL A 24 -10.98 20.23 0.18
C VAL A 24 -10.35 18.90 -0.26
N THR A 25 -10.22 17.93 0.65
CA THR A 25 -9.62 16.61 0.39
C THR A 25 -10.28 15.88 -0.78
N ALA A 26 -11.58 16.05 -0.98
CA ALA A 26 -12.30 15.45 -2.11
C ALA A 26 -11.89 16.02 -3.49
N ALA A 27 -11.29 17.21 -3.52
CA ALA A 27 -10.77 17.85 -4.72
C ALA A 27 -9.30 17.47 -5.02
N LEU A 28 -8.68 16.63 -4.18
CA LEU A 28 -7.32 16.15 -4.45
C LEU A 28 -7.30 15.30 -5.71
N THR A 29 -6.39 15.68 -6.61
CA THR A 29 -5.99 14.87 -7.75
C THR A 29 -4.55 14.39 -7.54
N VAL A 30 -4.29 13.13 -7.89
CA VAL A 30 -2.96 12.53 -7.79
C VAL A 30 -2.43 12.15 -9.15
N ARG A 31 -1.15 12.35 -9.36
CA ARG A 31 -0.43 11.86 -10.53
C ARG A 31 0.88 11.23 -10.11
N GLN A 32 1.14 10.00 -10.54
CA GLN A 32 2.48 9.46 -10.43
C GLN A 32 3.41 10.21 -11.40
N LEU A 33 4.56 10.64 -10.89
CA LEU A 33 5.62 11.19 -11.72
C LEU A 33 6.47 10.01 -12.21
N ASP A 34 6.55 9.85 -13.54
CA ASP A 34 7.39 8.83 -14.16
C ASP A 34 8.87 9.13 -13.90
N VAL A 35 9.48 8.37 -13.01
CA VAL A 35 10.92 8.45 -12.67
C VAL A 35 11.71 7.25 -13.21
N GLY A 36 11.21 6.61 -14.28
CA GLY A 36 11.82 5.41 -14.86
C GLY A 36 11.49 4.09 -14.14
N GLY A 37 10.50 4.12 -13.23
CA GLY A 37 9.95 2.94 -12.57
C GLY A 37 8.62 2.48 -13.17
N ALA A 38 8.10 1.35 -12.70
CA ALA A 38 6.75 0.89 -13.06
C ALA A 38 5.67 1.86 -12.53
N SER A 39 4.56 1.99 -13.24
CA SER A 39 3.37 2.66 -12.72
C SER A 39 2.77 1.84 -11.57
N CYS A 40 2.42 2.48 -10.47
CA CYS A 40 1.68 1.87 -9.38
C CYS A 40 0.81 2.92 -8.68
N ALA A 41 -0.46 2.58 -8.44
CA ALA A 41 -1.36 3.45 -7.70
C ALA A 41 -0.82 3.73 -6.29
N PRO A 42 -0.99 4.96 -5.75
CA PRO A 42 -0.47 5.33 -4.44
C PRO A 42 -0.97 4.40 -3.33
N GLU A 43 -2.24 3.98 -3.35
CA GLU A 43 -2.84 3.04 -2.39
C GLU A 43 -2.11 1.69 -2.39
N ALA A 44 -1.75 1.21 -3.59
CA ALA A 44 -1.03 -0.05 -3.75
C ALA A 44 0.41 0.09 -3.25
N ALA A 45 1.03 1.27 -3.41
CA ALA A 45 2.38 1.54 -2.94
C ALA A 45 2.44 1.60 -1.41
N VAL A 46 1.53 2.30 -0.74
CA VAL A 46 1.51 2.32 0.73
C VAL A 46 1.11 0.97 1.34
N ARG A 47 0.35 0.14 0.63
CA ARG A 47 0.07 -1.25 1.05
C ARG A 47 1.20 -2.23 0.72
N ALA A 48 2.29 -1.78 0.10
CA ALA A 48 3.41 -2.60 -0.34
C ALA A 48 2.99 -3.76 -1.26
N VAL A 49 1.97 -3.53 -2.11
CA VAL A 49 1.51 -4.48 -3.14
C VAL A 49 2.29 -4.29 -4.44
N CYS A 50 2.83 -3.10 -4.67
CA CYS A 50 3.72 -2.83 -5.80
C CYS A 50 5.03 -3.61 -5.68
N ALA A 51 5.73 -3.74 -6.80
CA ALA A 51 7.11 -4.22 -6.79
C ALA A 51 8.01 -3.32 -5.93
N PRO A 52 9.11 -3.84 -5.37
CA PRO A 52 10.08 -3.02 -4.67
C PRO A 52 10.61 -1.90 -5.57
N GLY A 53 10.68 -0.69 -5.05
CA GLY A 53 11.04 0.50 -5.83
C GLY A 53 10.65 1.81 -5.16
N ALA A 54 11.06 2.91 -5.79
CA ALA A 54 10.68 4.26 -5.39
C ALA A 54 9.55 4.77 -6.30
N TYR A 55 8.48 5.26 -5.69
CA TYR A 55 7.31 5.81 -6.36
C TYR A 55 7.13 7.25 -5.95
N VAL A 56 7.04 8.16 -6.92
CA VAL A 56 6.90 9.60 -6.67
C VAL A 56 5.52 10.05 -7.13
N TYR A 57 4.76 10.69 -6.24
CA TYR A 57 3.41 11.17 -6.49
C TYR A 57 3.34 12.68 -6.33
N LEU A 58 2.64 13.34 -7.24
CA LEU A 58 2.26 14.75 -7.14
C LEU A 58 0.77 14.85 -6.80
N TYR A 59 0.49 15.51 -5.69
CA TYR A 59 -0.84 15.90 -5.24
C TYR A 59 -1.15 17.31 -5.67
N LEU A 60 -2.38 17.53 -6.14
CA LEU A 60 -2.89 18.85 -6.46
C LEU A 60 -4.27 19.01 -5.81
N ALA A 61 -4.44 20.04 -4.99
CA ALA A 61 -5.72 20.45 -4.43
C ALA A 61 -6.15 21.75 -5.10
N ALA A 62 -7.36 21.80 -5.64
CA ALA A 62 -7.96 23.01 -6.18
C ALA A 62 -9.10 23.47 -5.26
N ASP A 63 -9.12 24.74 -4.89
CA ASP A 63 -10.20 25.36 -4.13
C ASP A 63 -11.36 25.82 -5.05
N ALA A 64 -12.46 26.32 -4.49
CA ALA A 64 -13.62 26.76 -5.28
C ALA A 64 -13.34 28.04 -6.09
N ALA A 65 -12.33 28.83 -5.69
CA ALA A 65 -11.87 30.02 -6.40
C ALA A 65 -10.89 29.69 -7.54
N GLY A 66 -10.44 28.44 -7.64
CA GLY A 66 -9.50 27.97 -8.65
C GLY A 66 -8.02 28.12 -8.26
N ASN A 67 -7.70 28.42 -7.00
CA ASN A 67 -6.33 28.37 -6.51
C ASN A 67 -5.89 26.90 -6.38
N VAL A 68 -4.64 26.61 -6.76
CA VAL A 68 -4.11 25.24 -6.76
C VAL A 68 -2.87 25.15 -5.87
N ALA A 69 -2.95 24.29 -4.86
CA ALA A 69 -1.81 23.89 -4.04
C ALA A 69 -1.25 22.54 -4.54
N THR A 70 0.06 22.35 -4.42
CA THR A 70 0.70 21.08 -4.83
C THR A 70 1.66 20.54 -3.77
N ALA A 71 1.78 19.21 -3.69
CA ALA A 71 2.70 18.53 -2.80
C ALA A 71 3.27 17.26 -3.45
N THR A 72 4.56 17.00 -3.26
CA THR A 72 5.23 15.80 -3.79
C THR A 72 5.51 14.82 -2.65
N VAL A 73 5.16 13.55 -2.83
CA VAL A 73 5.40 12.47 -1.86
C VAL A 73 6.17 11.35 -2.53
N THR A 74 7.21 10.86 -1.85
CA THR A 74 7.97 9.68 -2.29
C THR A 74 7.69 8.50 -1.38
N VAL A 75 7.22 7.40 -1.97
CA VAL A 75 6.98 6.13 -1.28
C VAL A 75 8.06 5.14 -1.69
N PHE A 76 8.73 4.55 -0.70
CA PHE A 76 9.72 3.49 -0.93
C PHE A 76 9.12 2.15 -0.54
N VAL A 77 8.91 1.28 -1.53
CA VAL A 77 8.52 -0.11 -1.30
C VAL A 77 9.79 -0.94 -1.19
N VAL A 78 10.03 -1.50 -0.01
CA VAL A 78 11.22 -2.32 0.28
C VAL A 78 10.80 -3.78 0.49
N GLN A 79 11.52 -4.70 -0.15
CA GLN A 79 11.36 -6.11 0.14
C GLN A 79 12.06 -6.45 1.46
N ARG A 80 11.38 -7.15 2.37
CA ARG A 80 12.05 -7.81 3.50
C ARG A 80 12.32 -9.27 3.16
N SER A 81 13.46 -9.79 3.59
CA SER A 81 13.78 -11.21 3.50
C SER A 81 12.69 -12.04 4.17
N ALA A 82 12.29 -13.14 3.53
CA ALA A 82 11.34 -14.07 4.12
C ALA A 82 11.94 -14.75 5.36
N VAL A 83 11.12 -14.94 6.40
CA VAL A 83 11.47 -15.80 7.54
C VAL A 83 11.12 -17.23 7.14
N SER A 84 12.12 -18.11 7.10
CA SER A 84 11.88 -19.54 6.92
C SER A 84 11.68 -20.20 8.28
N PHE A 85 10.59 -20.94 8.41
CA PHE A 85 10.41 -21.88 9.50
C PHE A 85 10.80 -23.26 8.96
N ALA A 86 11.84 -23.86 9.55
CA ALA A 86 12.09 -25.29 9.35
C ALA A 86 11.14 -26.04 10.29
N ALA A 87 10.37 -26.99 9.75
CA ALA A 87 9.64 -27.93 10.60
C ALA A 87 10.64 -28.66 11.50
N PRO A 88 10.30 -28.96 12.78
CA PRO A 88 11.16 -29.78 13.61
C PRO A 88 11.39 -31.13 12.93
N VAL A 89 12.62 -31.65 13.05
CA VAL A 89 13.02 -32.99 12.62
C VAL A 89 11.90 -33.98 12.88
N ALA A 90 11.53 -34.76 11.86
CA ALA A 90 10.57 -35.83 12.02
C ALA A 90 11.08 -36.78 13.11
N LEU A 91 10.31 -36.91 14.21
CA LEU A 91 10.57 -37.94 15.19
C LEU A 91 10.44 -39.30 14.49
N PRO A 92 11.38 -40.24 14.68
CA PRO A 92 11.31 -41.55 14.06
C PRO A 92 9.97 -42.23 14.43
N ALA A 93 9.41 -42.98 13.48
CA ALA A 93 8.04 -43.51 13.50
C ALA A 93 7.70 -44.46 14.68
N GLU A 94 8.62 -44.74 15.60
CA GLU A 94 8.37 -45.57 16.78
C GLU A 94 7.72 -44.80 17.96
N GLU A 95 7.65 -43.47 17.94
CA GLU A 95 6.95 -42.69 18.98
C GLU A 95 5.67 -41.97 18.48
N ALA A 96 5.14 -42.37 17.33
CA ALA A 96 3.95 -41.74 16.72
C ALA A 96 2.59 -42.27 17.25
N ASP A 97 2.56 -43.29 18.11
CA ASP A 97 1.31 -43.92 18.58
C ASP A 97 0.67 -43.23 19.81
N ALA A 98 1.30 -42.20 20.39
CA ALA A 98 0.73 -41.50 21.56
C ALA A 98 -0.16 -40.28 21.21
N ALA A 99 -0.18 -39.80 19.97
CA ALA A 99 -0.90 -38.58 19.58
C ALA A 99 -2.12 -38.80 18.67
N ALA A 100 -2.55 -40.05 18.45
CA ALA A 100 -3.76 -40.38 17.66
C ALA A 100 -5.05 -40.51 18.52
N ALA A 101 -5.03 -40.12 19.80
CA ALA A 101 -6.19 -40.25 20.71
C ALA A 101 -6.87 -38.92 21.11
N ALA A 102 -6.45 -37.75 20.59
CA ALA A 102 -7.01 -36.45 20.99
C ALA A 102 -7.80 -35.69 19.91
N ALA A 103 -8.11 -36.31 18.75
CA ALA A 103 -8.84 -35.66 17.65
C ALA A 103 -10.12 -36.40 17.22
N ALA A 104 -10.77 -37.15 18.12
CA ALA A 104 -12.06 -37.81 17.85
C ALA A 104 -13.11 -37.60 18.95
N ALA A 105 -13.15 -36.42 19.57
CA ALA A 105 -14.16 -36.08 20.60
C ALA A 105 -14.67 -34.62 20.53
N ALA A 106 -14.82 -34.06 19.32
CA ALA A 106 -15.45 -32.74 19.15
C ALA A 106 -16.22 -32.60 17.82
N ALA A 107 -16.98 -33.62 17.43
CA ALA A 107 -18.04 -33.51 16.42
C ALA A 107 -19.28 -34.23 16.93
#